data_AF-A0A1I7YZS6-F1
#
_entry.id   AF-A0A1I7YZS6-F1
#
_cell.length_a   1.000
_cell.length_b   1.000
_cell.length_c   1.000
_cell.angle_alpha   90.00
_cell.angle_beta   90.00
_cell.angle_gamma   90.00
#
_symmetry.space_group_name_H-M   'P 1'
#
loop_
_entity.id
_entity.type
_entity.pdbx_description
1 polymer ?
#
loop_
_entity_poly.entity_id
_entity_poly.type
_entity_poly.pdbx_seq_one_letter_code
_entity_poly.pdbx_strand_id
1 'polypeptide(L)'
;MRVAKMLDVCVLSAKSLEFTQQSILPAALLFCVYEPDSLISSVTGYTRIQLQEAIEFVEPVVQIQIEDPGPIRDLRAEFRNIDEDDIHNIQTYEKFDLKMDWISELRKELKKKRKIKPLRLRLPPSGGE
;
A
#
# COMPACT_ATOMS: atom_id res chain seq x y z
N MET A 1 0.41 -13.28 -5.09
CA MET A 1 0.69 -13.25 -3.63
C MET A 1 1.29 -11.96 -3.07
N ARG A 2 2.04 -11.12 -3.81
CA ARG A 2 2.70 -9.94 -3.22
C ARG A 2 1.73 -8.94 -2.56
N VAL A 3 0.61 -8.65 -3.22
CA VAL A 3 -0.40 -7.70 -2.70
C VAL A 3 -1.10 -8.22 -1.44
N ALA A 4 -1.42 -9.51 -1.36
CA ALA A 4 -2.05 -10.11 -0.17
C ALA A 4 -1.15 -9.94 1.08
N LYS A 5 0.15 -10.21 0.95
CA LYS A 5 1.11 -9.99 2.05
C LYS A 5 1.20 -8.52 2.48
N MET A 6 1.15 -7.58 1.53
CA MET A 6 1.13 -6.15 1.86
C MET A 6 -0.15 -5.77 2.59
N LEU A 7 -1.29 -6.38 2.25
CA LEU A 7 -2.55 -6.18 2.93
C LEU A 7 -2.50 -6.73 4.37
N ASP A 8 -1.90 -7.92 4.57
CA ASP A 8 -1.67 -8.49 5.91
C ASP A 8 -0.88 -7.51 6.79
N VAL A 9 0.19 -6.90 6.25
CA VAL A 9 0.96 -5.88 6.97
C VAL A 9 0.14 -4.63 7.28
N CYS A 10 -0.73 -4.20 6.37
CA CYS A 10 -1.60 -3.04 6.60
C CYS A 10 -2.55 -3.27 7.78
N VAL A 11 -3.15 -4.46 7.88
CA VAL A 11 -4.14 -4.79 8.93
C VAL A 11 -3.51 -4.97 10.32
N LEU A 12 -2.19 -5.16 10.42
CA LEU A 12 -1.49 -5.14 11.72
C LEU A 12 -1.51 -3.76 12.40
N SER A 13 -1.77 -2.69 11.64
CA SER A 13 -1.90 -1.35 12.20
C SER A 13 -3.35 -1.02 12.52
N ALA A 14 -3.65 -0.61 13.76
CA ALA A 14 -4.99 -0.18 14.17
C ALA A 14 -5.54 0.98 13.30
N LYS A 15 -4.66 1.78 12.69
CA LYS A 15 -5.04 2.86 11.77
C LYS A 15 -5.73 2.36 10.48
N SER A 16 -5.53 1.09 10.10
CA SER A 16 -6.23 0.49 8.97
C SER A 16 -7.76 0.50 9.15
N LEU A 17 -8.25 0.52 10.39
CA LEU A 17 -9.68 0.55 10.73
C LEU A 17 -10.36 1.88 10.38
N GLU A 18 -9.60 2.96 10.12
CA GLU A 18 -10.15 4.23 9.64
C GLU A 18 -10.74 4.07 8.21
N PHE A 19 -10.30 3.06 7.45
CA PHE A 19 -10.80 2.75 6.11
C PHE A 19 -11.94 1.71 6.20
N THR A 20 -13.16 2.20 6.41
CA THR A 20 -14.32 1.36 6.74
C THR A 20 -14.82 0.45 5.62
N GLN A 21 -14.58 0.83 4.36
CA GLN A 21 -14.89 -0.03 3.21
C GLN A 21 -13.72 -0.98 2.94
N GLN A 22 -14.00 -2.28 2.97
CA GLN A 22 -12.99 -3.35 2.79
C GLN A 22 -12.22 -3.25 1.46
N SER A 23 -12.82 -2.63 0.44
CA SER A 23 -12.23 -2.43 -0.89
C SER A 23 -11.15 -1.33 -0.94
N ILE A 24 -11.11 -0.39 0.01
CA ILE A 24 -10.25 0.80 -0.05
C ILE A 24 -8.77 0.44 -0.01
N LEU A 25 -8.35 -0.36 0.98
CA LEU A 25 -6.94 -0.72 1.15
C LEU A 25 -6.39 -1.60 0.01
N PRO A 26 -7.11 -2.64 -0.45
CA PRO A 26 -6.70 -3.39 -1.64
C PRO A 26 -6.60 -2.50 -2.89
N ALA A 27 -7.59 -1.64 -3.14
CA ALA A 27 -7.55 -0.76 -4.31
C ALA A 27 -6.38 0.23 -4.24
N ALA A 28 -6.13 0.82 -3.07
CA ALA A 28 -4.98 1.70 -2.86
C ALA A 28 -3.65 0.98 -3.07
N LEU A 29 -3.51 -0.27 -2.61
CA LEU A 29 -2.33 -1.10 -2.88
C LEU A 29 -2.12 -1.32 -4.37
N LEU A 30 -3.18 -1.60 -5.13
CA LEU A 30 -3.08 -1.78 -6.58
C LEU A 30 -2.54 -0.52 -7.28
N PHE A 31 -3.00 0.67 -6.88
CA PHE A 31 -2.47 1.96 -7.38
C PHE A 31 -1.01 2.23 -7.01
N CYS A 32 -0.46 1.56 -6.01
CA CYS A 32 0.95 1.68 -5.64
C CYS A 32 1.84 0.62 -6.31
N VAL A 33 1.27 -0.50 -6.75
CA VAL A 33 2.02 -1.67 -7.25
C VAL A 33 1.99 -1.77 -8.78
N TYR A 34 0.91 -1.30 -9.40
CA TYR A 34 0.65 -1.51 -10.81
C TYR A 34 0.37 -0.20 -11.56
N GLU A 35 0.71 -0.21 -12.84
CA GLU A 35 0.47 0.86 -13.80
C GLU A 35 -0.20 0.27 -15.05
N PRO A 36 -0.98 1.04 -15.83
CA PRO A 36 -1.31 2.45 -15.60
C PRO A 36 -2.49 2.65 -14.65
N ASP A 37 -2.58 3.83 -14.02
CA ASP A 37 -3.74 4.25 -13.19
C ASP A 37 -5.10 4.01 -13.85
N SER A 38 -5.21 4.15 -15.18
CA SER A 38 -6.46 3.95 -15.93
C SER A 38 -6.96 2.50 -15.87
N LEU A 39 -6.03 1.53 -15.92
CA LEU A 39 -6.36 0.12 -15.76
C LEU A 39 -6.86 -0.16 -14.34
N ILE A 40 -6.16 0.36 -13.33
CA ILE A 40 -6.55 0.16 -11.93
C ILE A 40 -7.90 0.81 -11.64
N SER A 41 -8.15 1.98 -12.20
CA SER A 41 -9.45 2.64 -12.10
C SER A 41 -10.57 1.81 -12.73
N SER A 42 -10.32 1.17 -13.86
CA SER A 42 -11.30 0.31 -14.53
C SER A 42 -11.66 -0.95 -13.74
N VAL A 43 -10.69 -1.54 -13.03
CA VAL A 43 -10.89 -2.78 -12.25
C VAL A 43 -11.49 -2.50 -10.87
N THR A 44 -11.06 -1.42 -10.23
CA THR A 44 -11.44 -1.11 -8.84
C THR A 44 -12.67 -0.22 -8.74
N GLY A 45 -13.00 0.53 -9.79
CA GLY A 45 -14.05 1.55 -9.77
C GLY A 45 -13.67 2.84 -9.01
N TYR A 46 -12.45 2.92 -8.48
CA TYR A 46 -11.94 4.11 -7.80
C TYR A 46 -10.95 4.87 -8.67
N THR A 47 -10.90 6.18 -8.51
CA THR A 47 -9.80 7.00 -9.01
C THR A 47 -8.69 7.10 -7.97
N ARG A 48 -7.46 7.35 -8.41
CA ARG A 48 -6.32 7.60 -7.51
C ARG A 48 -6.59 8.74 -6.52
N ILE A 49 -7.29 9.79 -6.97
CA ILE A 49 -7.63 10.96 -6.16
C ILE A 49 -8.59 10.57 -5.02
N GLN A 50 -9.59 9.72 -5.28
CA GLN A 50 -10.53 9.24 -4.26
C GLN A 50 -9.84 8.42 -3.16
N LEU A 51 -8.73 7.76 -3.50
CA LEU A 51 -7.99 6.90 -2.59
C LEU A 51 -6.73 7.56 -2.01
N GLN A 52 -6.55 8.87 -2.16
CA GLN A 52 -5.32 9.56 -1.79
C GLN A 52 -4.87 9.26 -0.34
N GLU A 53 -5.77 9.33 0.64
CA GLU A 53 -5.43 9.06 2.05
C GLU A 53 -5.03 7.59 2.28
N ALA A 54 -5.69 6.65 1.60
CA ALA A 54 -5.37 5.23 1.68
C ALA A 54 -4.03 4.93 0.98
N ILE A 55 -3.78 5.54 -0.18
CA ILE A 55 -2.50 5.46 -0.91
C ILE A 55 -1.36 5.95 -0.01
N GLU A 56 -1.55 7.08 0.67
CA GLU A 56 -0.55 7.61 1.60
C GLU A 56 -0.28 6.69 2.80
N PHE A 57 -1.26 5.87 3.19
CA PHE A 57 -1.13 4.91 4.28
C PHE A 57 -0.40 3.64 3.86
N VAL A 58 -0.64 3.15 2.63
CA VAL A 58 -0.08 1.89 2.11
C VAL A 58 1.25 2.08 1.37
N GLU A 59 1.54 3.25 0.81
CA GLU A 59 2.78 3.56 0.08
C GLU A 59 4.07 3.13 0.83
N PRO A 60 4.22 3.40 2.15
CA PRO A 60 5.40 2.95 2.89
C PRO A 60 5.51 1.42 2.99
N VAL A 61 4.36 0.73 3.06
CA VAL A 61 4.31 -0.74 3.10
C VAL A 61 4.78 -1.31 1.77
N VAL A 62 4.28 -0.75 0.66
CA VAL A 62 4.66 -1.16 -0.69
C VAL A 62 6.14 -0.93 -0.93
N GLN A 63 6.67 0.24 -0.54
CA GLN A 63 8.09 0.57 -0.68
C GLN A 63 8.98 -0.45 0.05
N ILE A 64 8.72 -0.69 1.34
CA ILE A 64 9.52 -1.66 2.13
C ILE A 64 9.40 -3.06 1.56
N GLN A 65 8.23 -3.47 1.08
CA GLN A 65 8.04 -4.81 0.53
C GLN A 65 8.67 -4.98 -0.87
N ILE A 66 8.89 -3.90 -1.62
CA ILE A 66 9.65 -3.93 -2.88
C ILE A 66 11.15 -3.98 -2.59
N GLU A 67 11.63 -3.20 -1.62
CA GLU A 67 13.04 -3.15 -1.21
C GLU A 67 13.50 -4.46 -0.53
N ASP A 68 12.65 -5.02 0.33
CA ASP A 68 12.87 -6.30 1.00
C ASP A 68 11.63 -7.22 0.84
N PRO A 69 11.55 -7.97 -0.26
CA PRO A 69 10.44 -8.91 -0.50
C PRO A 69 10.40 -10.06 0.51
N GLY A 70 11.44 -10.22 1.34
CA GLY A 70 11.62 -11.36 2.22
C GLY A 70 12.03 -12.64 1.46
N PRO A 71 12.15 -13.76 2.18
CA PRO A 71 12.58 -15.03 1.59
C PRO A 71 11.55 -15.58 0.59
N ILE A 72 12.04 -16.09 -0.53
CA ILE A 72 11.21 -16.85 -1.48
C ILE A 72 10.93 -18.21 -0.87
N ARG A 73 9.66 -18.46 -0.50
CA ARG A 73 9.20 -19.78 -0.04
C ARG A 73 8.68 -20.59 -1.22
N ASP A 74 9.13 -21.83 -1.33
CA ASP A 74 8.52 -22.80 -2.25
C ASP A 74 7.25 -23.38 -1.63
N LEU A 75 6.13 -22.71 -1.86
CA LEU A 75 4.83 -23.12 -1.34
C LEU A 75 4.34 -24.43 -1.96
N ARG A 76 4.82 -24.83 -3.15
CA ARG A 76 4.46 -26.12 -3.75
C ARG A 76 5.08 -27.28 -2.99
N ALA A 77 6.34 -27.11 -2.57
CA ALA A 77 7.02 -28.11 -1.77
C ALA A 77 6.39 -28.28 -0.37
N GLU A 78 5.82 -27.20 0.18
CA GLU A 78 5.18 -27.15 1.49
C GLU A 78 3.73 -27.68 1.46
N PHE A 79 2.94 -27.31 0.45
CA PHE A 79 1.52 -27.65 0.33
C PHE A 79 1.27 -28.65 -0.81
N ARG A 80 1.83 -29.87 -0.70
CA ARG A 80 1.83 -30.89 -1.77
C ARG A 80 0.47 -31.45 -2.18
N ASN A 81 -0.56 -31.25 -1.36
CA ASN A 81 -1.91 -31.78 -1.58
C ASN A 81 -2.91 -30.72 -2.03
N ILE A 82 -2.45 -29.51 -2.34
CA ILE A 82 -3.28 -28.41 -2.83
C ILE A 82 -3.01 -28.23 -4.33
N ASP A 83 -4.06 -28.00 -5.11
CA ASP A 83 -3.95 -27.70 -6.53
C ASP A 83 -3.05 -26.48 -6.75
N GLU A 84 -2.20 -26.52 -7.78
CA GLU A 84 -1.29 -25.42 -8.12
C GLU A 84 -2.03 -24.10 -8.32
N ASP A 85 -3.22 -24.15 -8.92
CA ASP A 85 -4.06 -22.99 -9.14
C ASP A 85 -4.66 -22.45 -7.84
N ASP A 86 -4.72 -23.22 -6.76
CA ASP A 86 -5.28 -22.81 -5.46
C ASP A 86 -4.22 -22.45 -4.40
N ILE A 87 -2.94 -22.78 -4.61
CA ILE A 87 -1.86 -22.50 -3.64
C ILE A 87 -1.82 -21.02 -3.25
N HIS A 88 -2.15 -20.11 -4.16
CA HIS A 88 -2.14 -18.67 -3.90
C HIS A 88 -3.21 -18.19 -2.91
N ASN A 89 -4.21 -19.03 -2.60
CA ASN A 89 -5.28 -18.76 -1.65
C ASN A 89 -4.95 -19.22 -0.22
N ILE A 90 -3.86 -19.96 -0.01
CA ILE A 90 -3.46 -20.42 1.32
C ILE A 90 -2.86 -19.25 2.10
N GLN A 91 -3.44 -18.93 3.25
CA GLN A 91 -2.89 -17.91 4.15
C GLN A 91 -1.54 -18.35 4.69
N THR A 92 -0.52 -17.52 4.50
CA THR A 92 0.83 -17.77 5.02
C THR A 92 1.15 -16.85 6.18
N TYR A 93 1.82 -17.37 7.21
CA TYR A 93 2.39 -16.56 8.29
C TYR A 93 3.85 -16.19 8.01
N GLU A 94 4.20 -14.93 8.25
CA GLU A 94 5.57 -14.41 8.24
C GLU A 94 5.78 -13.50 9.46
N LYS A 95 7.01 -13.44 9.98
CA LYS A 95 7.35 -12.52 11.06
C LYS A 95 7.57 -11.12 10.49
N PHE A 96 6.66 -10.21 10.79
CA PHE A 96 6.68 -8.83 10.27
C PHE A 96 7.29 -7.81 11.23
N ASP A 97 7.74 -8.21 12.44
CA ASP A 97 8.14 -7.27 13.50
C ASP A 97 9.18 -6.24 13.04
N LEU A 98 10.28 -6.69 12.41
CA LEU A 98 11.32 -5.80 11.88
C LEU A 98 10.79 -4.88 10.76
N LYS A 99 9.91 -5.39 9.91
CA LYS A 99 9.29 -4.61 8.83
C LYS A 99 8.36 -3.54 9.39
N MET A 100 7.65 -3.81 10.48
CA MET A 100 6.76 -2.86 11.13
C MET A 100 7.52 -1.66 11.73
N ASP A 101 8.71 -1.91 12.28
CA ASP A 101 9.60 -0.84 12.76
C ASP A 101 10.08 0.04 11.61
N TRP A 102 10.51 -0.57 10.49
CA TRP A 102 10.94 0.16 9.30
C TRP A 102 9.81 0.97 8.66
N ILE A 103 8.63 0.37 8.51
CA ILE A 103 7.43 1.05 8.03
C ILE A 103 7.08 2.24 8.94
N SER A 104 7.22 2.08 10.26
CA SER A 104 6.95 3.14 11.22
C SER A 104 7.92 4.31 11.08
N GLU A 105 9.21 4.04 10.86
CA GLU A 105 10.19 5.10 10.64
C GLU A 105 9.98 5.80 9.29
N LEU A 106 9.78 5.03 8.22
CA LEU A 106 9.49 5.58 6.89
C LEU A 106 8.23 6.46 6.89
N ARG A 107 7.18 6.05 7.62
CA ARG A 107 5.99 6.88 7.85
C ARG A 107 6.31 8.22 8.52
N LYS A 108 7.23 8.27 9.49
CA LYS A 108 7.66 9.52 10.12
C LYS A 108 8.43 10.40 9.15
N GLU A 109 9.34 9.82 8.37
CA GLU A 109 10.12 10.53 7.37
C GLU A 109 9.24 11.15 6.28
N LEU A 110 8.31 10.37 5.73
CA LEU A 110 7.37 10.85 4.71
C LEU A 110 6.47 11.96 5.25
N LYS A 111 5.99 11.84 6.49
CA LYS A 111 5.24 12.92 7.17
C LYS A 111 6.10 14.18 7.33
N LYS A 112 7.38 14.07 7.70
CA LYS A 112 8.30 15.22 7.79
C LYS A 112 8.50 15.86 6.43
N LYS A 113 8.79 15.08 5.38
CA LYS A 113 8.94 15.58 3.99
C LYS A 113 7.70 16.29 3.49
N ARG A 114 6.50 15.78 3.79
CA ARG A 114 5.22 16.41 3.44
C ARG A 114 4.99 17.73 4.20
N LYS A 115 5.36 17.81 5.49
CA LYS A 115 5.31 19.07 6.28
C LYS A 115 6.33 20.12 5.82
N ILE A 116 7.50 19.69 5.36
CA ILE A 116 8.56 20.55 4.79
C ILE A 116 8.20 21.04 3.38
N LYS A 117 7.08 20.62 2.80
CA LYS A 117 6.42 21.36 1.71
C LYS A 117 5.38 22.37 2.28
N PRO A 118 5.77 23.53 2.84
CA PRO A 118 4.81 24.57 3.17
C PRO A 118 4.32 25.29 1.91
N LEU A 119 3.01 25.56 1.89
CA LEU A 119 2.26 26.52 1.07
C LEU A 119 3.01 27.11 -0.15
N ARG A 120 2.73 26.62 -1.36
CA ARG A 120 2.54 27.55 -2.49
C ARG A 120 1.21 28.26 -2.28
N LEU A 121 1.19 29.22 -1.38
CA LEU A 121 0.19 30.29 -1.40
C LEU A 121 0.96 31.61 -1.42
N ARG A 122 1.13 32.16 -2.62
CA ARG A 122 1.06 33.60 -2.81
C ARG A 122 0.01 33.86 -3.89
N LEU A 123 -0.92 34.70 -3.47
CA LEU A 123 -2.18 35.12 -4.08
C LEU A 123 -2.02 35.70 -5.49
N PRO A 124 -3.12 35.83 -6.27
CA PRO A 124 -3.11 36.63 -7.48
C PRO A 124 -2.92 38.12 -7.12
N PRO A 125 -2.08 38.89 -7.82
CA PRO A 125 -2.21 40.33 -7.85
C PRO A 125 -3.23 40.73 -8.92
N SER A 126 -4.37 41.23 -8.45
CA SER A 126 -5.07 42.46 -8.86
C SER A 126 -4.86 43.01 -10.28
N GLY A 127 -5.98 43.34 -10.95
CA GLY A 127 -6.00 43.99 -12.25
C GLY A 127 -5.31 45.36 -12.36
N GLY A 128 -5.22 45.81 -13.62
CA GLY A 128 -4.53 47.00 -14.12
C GLY A 128 -3.52 46.54 -15.18
N GLU A 129 -3.66 46.81 -16.48
CA GLU A 129 -4.34 47.90 -17.21
C GLU A 129 -5.29 47.39 -18.31
#